data_AF-A0A0Q0D8W2-F1
#
_entry.id   AF-A0A0Q0D8W2-F1
#
_cell.length_a   1.000
_cell.length_b   1.000
_cell.length_c   1.000
_cell.angle_alpha   90.00
_cell.angle_beta   90.00
_cell.angle_gamma   90.00
#
_symmetry.space_group_name_H-M   'P 1'
#
loop_
_entity.id
_entity.type
_entity.pdbx_description
1 polymer ?
#
loop_
_entity_poly.entity_id
_entity_poly.type
_entity_poly.pdbx_seq_one_letter_code
_entity_poly.pdbx_strand_id
1 'polypeptide(L)' 'RLIKAAPQAPAFAASLNIAGANLGIGIGAFIGGRVIDHLGLGNVGFAAAGIIVLAIVLALLLIKRDPGPLAA' A
#
# COMPACT_ATOMS: atom_id res chain seq x y z
N ARG A 1 2.37 -6.47 9.00
CA ARG A 1 2.13 -5.38 9.99
C ARG A 1 3.46 -5.04 10.64
N LEU A 2 3.96 -3.82 10.45
CA LEU A 2 5.29 -3.35 10.91
C LEU A 2 5.59 -3.65 12.39
N ILE A 3 4.55 -3.70 13.24
CA ILE A 3 4.65 -4.03 14.67
C ILE A 3 5.27 -5.43 14.91
N LYS A 4 5.10 -6.38 13.98
CA LYS A 4 5.77 -7.69 14.04
C LYS A 4 7.20 -7.68 13.48
N ALA A 5 7.53 -6.69 12.64
CA ALA A 5 8.81 -6.62 11.93
C ALA A 5 9.93 -5.93 12.75
N ALA A 6 9.57 -5.10 13.73
CA ALA A 6 10.52 -4.46 14.65
C ALA A 6 10.03 -4.58 16.11
N PRO A 7 10.20 -5.74 16.78
CA PRO A 7 9.78 -5.96 18.16
C PRO A 7 10.48 -5.00 19.15
N GLN A 8 11.68 -4.54 18.78
CA GLN A 8 12.55 -3.68 19.57
C GLN A 8 12.06 -2.20 19.60
N ALA A 9 11.20 -1.79 18.66
CA ALA A 9 10.71 -0.41 18.55
C ALA A 9 9.24 -0.34 18.03
N PRO A 10 8.26 -0.78 18.82
CA PRO A 10 6.85 -0.83 18.42
C PRO A 10 6.27 0.54 18.03
N ALA A 11 6.67 1.60 18.74
CA ALA A 11 6.22 2.97 18.45
C ALA A 11 6.72 3.47 17.09
N PHE A 12 7.95 3.13 16.70
CA PHE A 12 8.51 3.46 15.39
C PHE A 12 7.84 2.65 14.27
N ALA A 13 7.59 1.36 14.51
CA ALA A 13 6.83 0.52 13.60
C ALA A 13 5.40 1.04 13.36
N ALA A 14 4.74 1.51 14.42
CA ALA A 14 3.42 2.13 14.33
C ALA A 14 3.46 3.46 13.56
N SER A 15 4.40 4.36 13.89
CA SER A 15 4.52 5.66 13.20
C SER A 15 4.87 5.49 11.71
N LEU A 16 5.72 4.53 11.36
CA LEU A 16 6.06 4.21 9.98
C LEU A 16 4.85 3.67 9.20
N ASN A 17 3.98 2.87 9.85
CA ASN A 17 2.74 2.41 9.21
C ASN A 17 1.78 3.57 8.93
N ILE A 18 1.66 4.54 9.85
CA ILE A 18 0.85 5.75 9.64
C ILE A 18 1.45 6.64 8.55
N ALA A 19 2.77 6.84 8.55
CA ALA A 19 3.47 7.59 7.51
C ALA A 19 3.27 6.96 6.12
N GLY A 20 3.38 5.62 6.03
CA GLY A 20 3.10 4.89 4.80
C GLY A 20 1.66 5.03 4.32
N ALA A 21 0.68 4.96 5.23
CA ALA A 21 -0.73 5.17 4.90
C ALA A 21 -0.99 6.60 4.37
N ASN A 22 -0.46 7.62 5.03
CA ASN A 22 -0.60 9.01 4.61
C ASN A 22 0.06 9.27 3.24
N LEU A 23 1.24 8.68 3.01
CA LEU A 23 1.91 8.75 1.71
C LEU A 23 1.06 8.07 0.62
N GLY A 24 0.48 6.91 0.92
CA GLY A 24 -0.42 6.20 0.01
C GLY A 24 -1.64 7.03 -0.37
N ILE A 25 -2.25 7.73 0.59
CA ILE A 25 -3.38 8.64 0.33
C ILE A 25 -2.94 9.79 -0.58
N GLY A 26 -1.80 10.42 -0.30
CA GLY A 26 -1.29 11.53 -1.11
C GLY A 26 -1.00 11.13 -2.56
N ILE A 27 -0.32 10.00 -2.76
CA ILE A 27 -0.03 9.46 -4.10
C ILE A 27 -1.33 9.07 -4.82
N GLY A 28 -2.27 8.43 -4.11
CA GLY A 28 -3.56 8.06 -4.66
C GLY A 28 -4.39 9.26 -5.11
N ALA A 29 -4.40 10.34 -4.33
CA ALA A 29 -5.08 11.58 -4.68
C ALA A 29 -4.45 12.26 -5.89
N PHE A 30 -3.12 12.28 -5.98
CA PHE A 30 -2.41 12.84 -7.13
C PHE A 30 -2.71 12.08 -8.43
N ILE A 31 -2.61 10.75 -8.40
CA ILE A 31 -2.91 9.91 -9.56
C ILE A 31 -4.40 10.01 -9.92
N GLY A 32 -5.28 9.95 -8.93
CA GLY A 32 -6.72 10.10 -9.11
C GLY A 32 -7.09 11.41 -9.77
N GLY A 33 -6.53 12.54 -9.30
CA GLY A 33 -6.72 13.86 -9.92
C GLY A 33 -6.31 13.89 -11.39
N ARG A 34 -5.13 13.36 -11.72
CA ARG A 34 -4.67 13.25 -13.12
C ARG A 34 -5.58 12.39 -13.99
N VAL A 35 -6.15 11.31 -13.44
CA VAL A 35 -7.09 10.45 -14.16
C VAL A 35 -8.41 11.18 -14.39
N ILE A 36 -8.89 11.96 -13.41
CA ILE A 36 -10.07 12.80 -13.57
C ILE A 36 -9.84 13.82 -14.69
N ASP A 37 -8.70 14.53 -14.67
CA ASP A 37 -8.40 15.61 -15.62
C ASP A 37 -8.28 15.13 -17.07
N HIS A 38 -7.73 13.93 -17.30
CA HIS A 38 -7.44 13.43 -18.65
C HIS A 38 -8.42 12.38 -19.17
N LEU A 39 -9.04 11.59 -18.29
CA LEU A 39 -9.86 10.43 -18.64
C LEU A 39 -11.29 10.52 -18.09
N GLY A 40 -11.58 11.52 -17.26
CA GLY A 40 -12.88 11.72 -16.63
C GLY A 40 -13.10 10.83 -15.39
N LEU A 41 -14.08 11.23 -14.58
CA LEU A 41 -14.36 10.63 -13.27
C LEU A 41 -14.68 9.13 -13.34
N GLY A 42 -15.32 8.66 -14.42
CA GLY A 42 -15.67 7.25 -14.60
C GLY A 42 -14.46 6.31 -14.67
N ASN A 43 -13.30 6.82 -15.09
CA ASN A 43 -12.08 6.01 -15.25
C ASN A 43 -11.22 5.92 -13.99
N VAL A 44 -11.53 6.71 -12.95
CA VAL A 44 -10.81 6.70 -11.67
C VAL A 44 -10.92 5.33 -10.98
N GLY A 45 -12.08 4.68 -11.07
CA GLY A 45 -12.29 3.34 -10.53
C GLY A 45 -11.37 2.30 -11.16
N PHE A 46 -11.18 2.36 -12.48
CA PHE A 46 -10.27 1.46 -13.20
C PHE A 46 -8.80 1.73 -12.86
N ALA A 47 -8.40 3.00 -12.73
CA ALA A 47 -7.06 3.36 -12.30
C ALA A 47 -6.76 2.88 -10.86
N ALA A 48 -7.71 3.07 -9.94
CA ALA A 48 -7.60 2.57 -8.58
C ALA A 48 -7.53 1.04 -8.54
N ALA A 49 -8.35 0.35 -9.33
CA ALA A 49 -8.31 -1.11 -9.44
C ALA A 49 -6.94 -1.61 -9.90
N GLY A 50 -6.31 -0.96 -10.89
CA GLY A 50 -4.95 -1.28 -11.34
C GLY A 50 -3.91 -1.15 -10.22
N ILE A 51 -3.98 -0.08 -9.42
CA ILE A 51 -3.09 0.13 -8.27
C ILE A 51 -3.29 -0.96 -7.21
N ILE A 52 -4.54 -1.31 -6.91
CA ILE A 52 -4.87 -2.38 -5.95
C ILE A 52 -4.36 -3.74 -6.43
N VAL A 53 -4.51 -4.06 -7.71
CA VAL A 53 -3.98 -5.32 -8.28
C VAL A 53 -2.46 -5.37 -8.13
N LEU A 54 -1.74 -4.29 -8.43
CA LEU A 54 -0.29 -4.22 -8.23
C LEU A 54 0.10 -4.42 -6.77
N ALA A 55 -0.64 -3.81 -5.84
CA ALA A 55 -0.42 -3.98 -4.41
C ALA A 55 -0.63 -5.44 -3.95
N ILE A 56 -1.66 -6.12 -4.47
CA ILE A 56 -1.90 -7.54 -4.20
C ILE A 56 -0.76 -8.40 -4.74
N VAL A 57 -0.32 -8.17 -5.99
CA VAL A 57 0.80 -8.90 -6.59
C VAL A 57 2.07 -8.71 -5.76
N LEU A 58 2.38 -7.48 -5.36
CA LEU A 58 3.51 -7.21 -4.48
C LEU A 58 3.37 -7.94 -3.14
N ALA A 59 2.19 -7.90 -2.51
CA ALA A 59 1.95 -8.62 -1.25
C ALA A 59 2.19 -10.13 -1.40
N LEU A 60 1.69 -10.74 -2.48
CA LEU A 60 1.90 -12.17 -2.76
C LEU A 60 3.39 -12.49 -3.01
N LEU A 61 4.11 -11.63 -3.73
CA LEU A 61 5.55 -11.78 -3.96
C LEU A 61 6.35 -11.68 -2.66
N LEU A 62 5.98 -10.74 -1.77
CA LEU A 62 6.60 -10.60 -0.46
C LEU A 62 6.33 -11.82 0.42
N ILE A 63 5.09 -12.33 0.46
CA ILE A 63 4.74 -13.54 1.21
C ILE A 63 5.52 -14.76 0.69
N LYS A 64 5.74 -14.85 -0.63
CA LYS A 64 6.51 -15.92 -1.24
C LYS A 64 8.02 -15.82 -0.94
N ARG A 65 8.55 -14.60 -0.81
CA ARG A 65 9.98 -14.32 -0.58
C ARG A 65 10.36 -14.42 0.89
N ASP A 66 9.49 -13.96 1.78
CA ASP A 66 9.61 -14.07 3.23
C ASP A 66 8.32 -14.69 3.78
N PRO A 67 8.29 -16.02 4.01
CA PRO A 67 7.30 -16.61 4.90
C PRO A 67 7.64 -16.15 6.32
N GLY A 68 7.32 -14.90 6.66
CA GLY A 68 7.40 -14.40 8.02
C GLY A 68 6.64 -15.33 8.98
N PRO A 69 6.94 -15.31 10.29
CA PRO A 69 6.79 -16.40 11.27
C PRO A 69 5.33 -16.82 11.58
N LEU A 70 4.60 -17.27 10.57
CA LEU A 70 3.32 -17.97 10.67
C LEU A 70 3.49 -19.48 10.41
N ALA A 71 4.74 -19.93 10.20
CA ALA A 71 5.12 -21.32 10.00
C ALA A 71 5.93 -21.90 11.20
N ALA A 72 5.89 -21.25 12.37
CA ALA A 72 6.43 -21.76 13.62
C ALA A 72 5.41 -21.54 14.75
#